data_AF-A0A0L7RHE0-F1
#
_entry.id   AF-A0A0L7RHE0-F1
#
_cell.length_a   1.000
_cell.length_b   1.000
_cell.length_c   1.000
_cell.angle_alpha   90.00
_cell.angle_beta   90.00
_cell.angle_gamma   90.00
#
_symmetry.space_group_name_H-M   'P 1'
#
loop_
_entity.id
_entity.type
_entity.pdbx_description
1 polymer ?
#
loop_
_entity_poly.entity_id
_entity_poly.type
_entity_poly.pdbx_seq_one_letter_code
_entity_poly.pdbx_strand_id
1 'polypeptide(L)'
;MTPTRTVVRFSRLLVLVPVTVCATISYLNEQQSPPLPRCRDRTPPPQTLAKCRYDVDCMQNAYCWNQEACLCKDDYIVYRNRTHVECLKVANTIGDPCEADVQCRVTFAPYSECRQNICQCTDSSHYVEGRCYESVGLGLPCLTHRNCYIRDSYCVTGFCACTLRYHPNPRNDGCIPSAELGDKCSNDYECVVENSKCVEVCSCKVDYVLSKDGKRCLKAANSVGEPCQEDSQCQLFLKDTICGFNGKCSCVENFHQRGSVCFRDTMLGARCEIHRECNTLTYRHSNITEVMSVDCIGGFCICANDYTATEDMRDCIRYSDNGNRFFSFPL
;
A
#
# COMPACT_ATOMS: atom_id res chain seq x y z
N MET A 1 -59.96 2.46 -0.79
CA MET A 1 -58.60 2.82 -1.24
C MET A 1 -57.60 2.05 -0.39
N THR A 2 -57.18 0.91 -0.95
CA THR A 2 -56.17 -0.11 -0.58
C THR A 2 -56.42 -1.24 -1.62
N PRO A 3 -55.47 -2.12 -2.06
CA PRO A 3 -54.25 -2.57 -1.38
C PRO A 3 -52.98 -2.88 -2.28
N THR A 4 -51.87 -3.24 -1.63
CA THR A 4 -50.80 -4.24 -1.95
C THR A 4 -50.05 -4.37 -3.30
N ARG A 5 -48.72 -4.57 -3.15
CA ARG A 5 -47.65 -5.08 -4.05
C ARG A 5 -48.03 -6.13 -5.11
N THR A 6 -47.38 -6.06 -6.28
CA THR A 6 -46.95 -7.22 -7.11
C THR A 6 -45.67 -6.93 -7.92
N VAL A 7 -44.83 -7.97 -8.02
CA VAL A 7 -43.56 -8.06 -8.76
C VAL A 7 -43.85 -8.45 -10.20
N VAL A 8 -43.20 -7.83 -11.20
CA VAL A 8 -43.28 -8.25 -12.61
C VAL A 8 -41.92 -8.74 -13.11
N ARG A 9 -41.89 -10.02 -13.50
CA ARG A 9 -40.79 -10.72 -14.18
C ARG A 9 -40.48 -10.05 -15.53
N PHE A 10 -39.20 -9.75 -15.79
CA PHE A 10 -38.72 -9.49 -17.15
C PHE A 10 -38.28 -10.80 -17.81
N SER A 11 -39.01 -11.19 -18.85
CA SER A 11 -38.67 -12.30 -19.73
C SER A 11 -37.61 -11.83 -20.74
N ARG A 12 -36.43 -12.47 -20.77
CA ARG A 12 -35.37 -12.21 -21.75
C ARG A 12 -35.73 -12.91 -23.06
N LEU A 13 -36.13 -12.15 -24.09
CA LEU A 13 -36.11 -12.63 -25.48
C LEU A 13 -34.70 -12.46 -26.06
N LEU A 14 -34.07 -13.57 -26.44
CA LEU A 14 -32.86 -13.64 -27.25
C LEU A 14 -33.25 -13.47 -28.72
N VAL A 15 -32.79 -12.39 -29.36
CA VAL A 15 -32.90 -12.19 -30.82
C VAL A 15 -31.61 -12.71 -31.46
N LEU A 16 -31.71 -13.83 -32.19
CA LEU A 16 -30.64 -14.41 -32.99
C LEU A 16 -30.59 -13.69 -34.35
N VAL A 17 -29.46 -13.05 -34.66
CA VAL A 17 -29.19 -12.47 -35.99
C VAL A 17 -28.43 -13.53 -36.81
N PRO A 18 -28.97 -14.01 -37.95
CA PRO A 18 -28.28 -14.98 -38.79
C PRO A 18 -27.19 -14.29 -39.60
N VAL A 19 -25.92 -14.62 -39.33
CA VAL A 19 -24.79 -14.26 -40.18
C VAL A 19 -24.61 -15.38 -41.20
N THR A 20 -24.86 -15.07 -42.47
CA THR A 20 -24.63 -15.97 -43.61
C THR A 20 -23.13 -16.07 -43.90
N VAL A 21 -22.55 -17.24 -43.63
CA VAL A 21 -21.17 -17.57 -44.01
C VAL A 21 -21.20 -18.20 -45.40
N CYS A 22 -20.82 -17.45 -46.43
CA CYS A 22 -20.56 -18.03 -47.76
C CYS A 22 -19.23 -18.79 -47.73
N ALA A 23 -19.31 -20.12 -47.66
CA ALA A 23 -18.18 -21.00 -47.91
C ALA A 23 -18.08 -21.29 -49.41
N THR A 24 -17.03 -20.82 -50.08
CA THR A 24 -16.70 -21.23 -51.45
C THR A 24 -15.84 -22.50 -51.38
N ILE A 25 -16.44 -23.62 -51.79
CA ILE A 25 -15.74 -24.87 -52.06
C ILE A 25 -15.12 -24.77 -53.45
N SER A 26 -13.79 -24.85 -53.55
CA SER A 26 -13.07 -24.98 -54.82
C SER A 26 -12.46 -26.37 -54.91
N TYR A 27 -12.93 -27.14 -55.90
CA TYR A 27 -12.46 -28.48 -56.23
C TYR A 27 -11.01 -28.46 -56.74
N LEU A 28 -10.21 -29.42 -56.26
CA LEU A 28 -8.90 -29.78 -56.83
C LEU A 28 -9.10 -30.39 -58.22
N ASN A 29 -8.48 -29.80 -59.24
CA ASN A 29 -8.22 -30.47 -60.51
C ASN A 29 -6.71 -30.38 -60.81
N GLU A 30 -6.12 -31.52 -61.17
CA GLU A 30 -4.72 -31.66 -61.57
C GLU A 30 -4.42 -30.89 -62.87
N GLN A 31 -3.13 -30.63 -63.09
CA GLN A 31 -2.48 -29.97 -64.24
C GLN A 31 -2.41 -28.44 -64.17
N GLN A 32 -1.35 -27.92 -63.54
CA GLN A 32 -0.30 -27.09 -64.14
C GLN A 32 0.56 -26.52 -62.99
N SER A 33 1.78 -27.02 -62.81
CA SER A 33 2.71 -26.51 -61.78
C SER A 33 3.08 -25.05 -62.08
N PRO A 34 2.88 -24.09 -61.16
CA PRO A 34 3.51 -22.78 -61.27
C PRO A 34 5.03 -22.96 -61.03
N PRO A 35 5.91 -22.41 -61.86
CA PRO A 35 7.34 -22.57 -61.65
C PRO A 35 7.73 -21.92 -60.31
N LEU A 36 8.53 -22.64 -59.53
CA LEU A 36 9.19 -22.18 -58.31
C LEU A 36 9.69 -20.73 -58.48
N PRO A 37 9.50 -19.84 -57.49
CA PRO A 37 10.12 -18.52 -57.54
C PRO A 37 11.63 -18.72 -57.68
N ARG A 38 12.17 -18.22 -58.80
CA ARG A 38 13.61 -18.19 -59.08
C ARG A 38 14.31 -17.51 -57.91
N CYS A 39 15.44 -18.06 -57.49
CA CYS A 39 16.35 -17.51 -56.47
C CYS A 39 16.97 -16.16 -56.91
N ARG A 40 16.17 -15.09 -57.05
CA ARG A 40 16.71 -13.79 -57.46
C ARG A 40 16.11 -12.55 -56.83
N ASP A 41 15.26 -12.68 -55.82
CA ASP A 41 14.91 -11.55 -54.97
C ASP A 41 15.18 -11.88 -53.50
N ARG A 42 16.46 -11.88 -53.15
CA ARG A 42 16.84 -11.45 -51.81
C ARG A 42 17.27 -10.01 -51.98
N THR A 43 16.47 -9.08 -51.47
CA THR A 43 16.96 -7.74 -51.15
C THR A 43 18.32 -7.90 -50.44
N PRO A 44 19.37 -7.16 -50.83
CA PRO A 44 20.64 -7.25 -50.14
C PRO A 44 20.39 -6.99 -48.65
N PRO A 45 20.94 -7.82 -47.74
CA PRO A 45 20.97 -7.43 -46.34
C PRO A 45 21.59 -6.03 -46.25
N PRO A 46 21.13 -5.15 -45.34
CA PRO A 46 21.58 -3.75 -45.23
C PRO A 46 23.07 -3.56 -44.87
N GLN A 47 23.89 -4.61 -45.00
CA GLN A 47 25.27 -4.73 -44.55
C GLN A 47 26.24 -5.02 -45.73
N THR A 48 26.07 -4.35 -46.87
CA THR A 48 27.02 -4.52 -47.99
C THR A 48 28.37 -3.87 -47.66
N LEU A 49 29.43 -4.68 -47.66
CA LEU A 49 30.79 -4.32 -47.24
C LEU A 49 31.62 -3.73 -48.38
N ALA A 50 31.79 -4.50 -49.46
CA ALA A 50 32.55 -4.19 -50.67
C ALA A 50 32.06 -5.04 -51.85
N LYS A 51 32.34 -4.62 -53.10
CA LYS A 51 32.10 -5.45 -54.29
C LYS A 51 33.11 -6.60 -54.36
N CYS A 52 32.66 -7.77 -54.81
CA CYS A 52 33.50 -8.97 -54.90
C CYS A 52 33.09 -9.82 -56.10
N ARG A 53 33.97 -10.71 -56.56
CA ARG A 53 33.66 -11.76 -57.53
C ARG A 53 33.80 -13.15 -56.93
N TYR A 54 34.73 -13.33 -56.00
CA TYR A 54 35.01 -14.57 -55.27
C TYR A 54 35.21 -14.29 -53.77
N ASP A 55 35.09 -15.33 -52.94
CA ASP A 55 35.26 -15.20 -51.48
C ASP A 55 36.64 -14.67 -51.07
N VAL A 56 37.67 -14.94 -51.89
CA VAL A 56 39.03 -14.43 -51.68
C VAL A 56 39.16 -12.92 -51.86
N ASP A 57 38.20 -12.27 -52.50
CA ASP A 57 38.15 -10.81 -52.64
C ASP A 57 37.60 -10.15 -51.36
N CYS A 58 37.03 -10.95 -50.45
CA CYS A 58 36.43 -10.48 -49.21
C CYS A 58 37.40 -10.55 -48.04
N MET A 59 37.15 -9.73 -47.02
CA MET A 59 37.91 -9.72 -45.78
C MET A 59 37.78 -11.03 -44.99
N GLN A 60 38.62 -11.19 -43.96
CA GLN A 60 38.54 -12.32 -43.04
C GLN A 60 37.12 -12.45 -42.46
N ASN A 61 36.64 -13.70 -42.38
CA ASN A 61 35.29 -14.05 -41.90
C ASN A 61 34.12 -13.51 -42.74
N ALA A 62 34.37 -13.16 -44.01
CA ALA A 62 33.33 -12.86 -44.99
C ALA A 62 33.32 -13.88 -46.15
N TYR A 63 32.26 -13.85 -46.95
CA TYR A 63 32.10 -14.59 -48.20
C TYR A 63 31.45 -13.68 -49.26
N CYS A 64 31.63 -14.01 -50.54
CA CYS A 64 31.11 -13.24 -51.65
C CYS A 64 29.70 -13.72 -52.04
N TRP A 65 28.71 -12.86 -51.83
CA TRP A 65 27.33 -13.15 -52.17
C TRP A 65 27.00 -12.70 -53.59
N ASN A 66 26.48 -13.62 -54.40
CA ASN A 66 26.05 -13.40 -55.79
C ASN A 66 27.09 -12.74 -56.71
N GLN A 67 28.39 -12.82 -56.40
CA GLN A 67 29.44 -12.11 -57.14
C GLN A 67 29.20 -10.58 -57.19
N GLU A 68 28.55 -10.04 -56.17
CA GLU A 68 28.17 -8.64 -56.11
C GLU A 68 28.64 -7.96 -54.83
N ALA A 69 28.52 -8.63 -53.67
CA ALA A 69 28.82 -8.02 -52.39
C ALA A 69 29.39 -9.01 -51.37
N CYS A 70 30.40 -8.58 -50.62
CA CYS A 70 30.88 -9.32 -49.45
C CYS A 70 29.85 -9.23 -48.31
N LEU A 71 29.59 -10.38 -47.67
CA LEU A 71 28.77 -10.52 -46.46
C LEU A 71 29.58 -11.24 -45.38
N CYS A 72 29.37 -10.89 -44.12
CA CYS A 72 29.96 -11.65 -43.02
C CYS A 72 29.38 -13.08 -42.98
N LYS A 73 30.21 -14.05 -42.58
CA LYS A 73 29.78 -15.43 -42.31
C LYS A 73 28.77 -15.47 -41.15
N ASP A 74 28.09 -16.61 -41.00
CA ASP A 74 27.21 -16.86 -39.86
C ASP A 74 27.95 -16.62 -38.53
N ASP A 75 27.25 -16.03 -37.55
CA ASP A 75 27.80 -15.60 -36.25
C ASP A 75 28.85 -14.48 -36.31
N TYR A 76 28.99 -13.78 -37.44
CA TYR A 76 29.80 -12.56 -37.55
C TYR A 76 28.95 -11.35 -37.90
N ILE A 77 29.34 -10.18 -37.38
CA ILE A 77 28.70 -8.90 -37.66
C ILE A 77 29.68 -7.88 -38.22
N VAL A 78 29.18 -7.04 -39.11
CA VAL A 78 29.91 -5.91 -39.67
C VAL A 78 30.21 -4.87 -38.58
N TYR A 79 31.49 -4.57 -38.40
CA TYR A 79 31.98 -3.43 -37.64
C TYR A 79 32.69 -2.46 -38.58
N ARG A 80 32.38 -1.16 -38.46
CA ARG A 80 32.96 -0.09 -39.26
C ARG A 80 33.70 0.88 -38.35
N ASN A 81 35.03 0.94 -38.47
CA ASN A 81 35.87 1.90 -37.76
C ASN A 81 36.52 2.87 -38.75
N ARG A 82 35.86 4.02 -38.97
CA ARG A 82 36.26 5.13 -39.85
C ARG A 82 36.53 4.71 -41.31
N THR A 83 37.64 4.04 -41.56
CA THR A 83 38.13 3.61 -42.89
C THR A 83 38.23 2.08 -43.03
N HIS A 84 38.24 1.36 -41.92
CA HIS A 84 38.32 -0.10 -41.91
C HIS A 84 36.96 -0.68 -41.63
N VAL A 85 36.64 -1.71 -42.38
CA VAL A 85 35.49 -2.55 -42.13
C VAL A 85 36.03 -3.92 -41.78
N GLU A 86 35.36 -4.64 -40.88
CA GLU A 86 35.70 -6.01 -40.53
C GLU A 86 34.48 -6.79 -40.07
N CYS A 87 34.59 -8.12 -40.08
CA CYS A 87 33.58 -9.04 -39.59
C CYS A 87 34.03 -9.55 -38.22
N LEU A 88 33.41 -9.02 -37.16
CA LEU A 88 33.68 -9.40 -35.78
C LEU A 88 32.74 -10.52 -35.35
N LYS A 89 33.25 -11.46 -34.56
CA LYS A 89 32.44 -12.57 -34.04
C LYS A 89 31.40 -12.05 -33.05
N VAL A 90 30.14 -12.44 -33.23
CA VAL A 90 29.03 -12.10 -32.33
C VAL A 90 29.24 -12.82 -30.99
N ALA A 91 28.99 -12.10 -29.89
CA ALA A 91 29.05 -12.67 -28.55
C ALA A 91 27.77 -13.44 -28.25
N ASN A 92 27.91 -14.62 -27.65
CA ASN A 92 26.81 -15.52 -27.30
C ASN A 92 26.55 -15.53 -25.79
N THR A 93 27.58 -15.31 -24.97
CA THR A 93 27.45 -15.17 -23.51
C THR A 93 28.08 -13.90 -22.96
N ILE A 94 27.56 -13.41 -21.83
CA ILE A 94 28.22 -12.33 -21.08
C ILE A 94 29.56 -12.86 -20.58
N GLY A 95 30.62 -12.07 -20.73
CA GLY A 95 32.01 -12.48 -20.50
C GLY A 95 32.74 -12.92 -21.77
N ASP A 96 32.04 -13.10 -22.90
CA ASP A 96 32.70 -13.39 -24.18
C ASP A 96 33.67 -12.28 -24.57
N PRO A 97 34.81 -12.63 -25.20
CA PRO A 97 35.79 -11.65 -25.64
C PRO A 97 35.20 -10.76 -26.73
N CYS A 98 35.52 -9.48 -26.65
CA CYS A 98 35.05 -8.49 -27.61
C CYS A 98 36.12 -7.41 -27.85
N GLU A 99 35.94 -6.72 -28.95
CA GLU A 99 36.72 -5.56 -29.40
C GLU A 99 35.82 -4.32 -29.50
N ALA A 100 34.52 -4.50 -29.77
CA ALA A 100 33.56 -3.42 -29.88
C ALA A 100 32.17 -3.81 -29.36
N ASP A 101 31.43 -2.82 -28.85
CA ASP A 101 30.09 -2.99 -28.29
C ASP A 101 29.11 -3.70 -29.22
N VAL A 102 29.27 -3.53 -30.54
CA VAL A 102 28.39 -4.14 -31.54
C VAL A 102 28.32 -5.66 -31.41
N GLN A 103 29.41 -6.31 -30.98
CA GLN A 103 29.44 -7.76 -30.76
C GLN A 103 28.50 -8.19 -29.63
N CYS A 104 28.37 -7.35 -28.61
CA CYS A 104 27.54 -7.59 -27.43
C CYS A 104 26.08 -7.18 -27.69
N ARG A 105 25.86 -6.02 -28.32
CA ARG A 105 24.54 -5.40 -28.50
C ARG A 105 23.57 -6.21 -29.37
N VAL A 106 24.10 -6.99 -30.30
CA VAL A 106 23.31 -7.87 -31.18
C VAL A 106 22.54 -8.91 -30.37
N THR A 107 23.19 -9.50 -29.37
CA THR A 107 22.63 -10.59 -28.57
C THR A 107 21.95 -10.03 -27.31
N PHE A 108 22.65 -9.17 -26.57
CA PHE A 108 22.23 -8.75 -25.23
C PHE A 108 21.44 -7.45 -25.18
N ALA A 109 21.04 -6.91 -26.34
CA ALA A 109 20.31 -5.64 -26.45
C ALA A 109 21.21 -4.41 -26.13
N PRO A 110 20.69 -3.17 -26.26
CA PRO A 110 21.52 -1.97 -26.38
C PRO A 110 22.26 -1.56 -25.12
N TYR A 111 21.90 -2.11 -23.95
CA TYR A 111 22.55 -1.85 -22.67
C TYR A 111 23.74 -2.79 -22.39
N SER A 112 24.32 -3.37 -23.44
CA SER A 112 25.56 -4.13 -23.35
C SER A 112 26.70 -3.38 -24.01
N GLU A 113 27.89 -3.51 -23.44
CA GLU A 113 29.11 -2.85 -23.88
C GLU A 113 30.29 -3.81 -23.84
N CYS A 114 31.29 -3.49 -24.65
CA CYS A 114 32.59 -4.13 -24.60
C CYS A 114 33.50 -3.32 -23.68
N ARG A 115 33.64 -3.77 -22.45
CA ARG A 115 34.48 -3.11 -21.45
C ARG A 115 35.51 -4.08 -20.92
N GLN A 116 36.79 -3.69 -20.94
CA GLN A 116 37.92 -4.54 -20.58
C GLN A 116 38.01 -5.82 -21.45
N ASN A 117 37.72 -5.69 -22.76
CA ASN A 117 37.74 -6.77 -23.76
C ASN A 117 36.75 -7.92 -23.49
N ILE A 118 35.74 -7.71 -22.65
CA ILE A 118 34.66 -8.68 -22.41
C ILE A 118 33.30 -8.01 -22.54
N CYS A 119 32.32 -8.75 -23.06
CA CYS A 119 30.94 -8.29 -23.13
C CYS A 119 30.33 -8.28 -21.73
N GLN A 120 29.79 -7.14 -21.31
CA GLN A 120 29.08 -6.98 -20.05
C GLN A 120 27.94 -5.96 -20.19
N CYS A 121 27.05 -5.91 -19.21
CA CYS A 121 26.02 -4.87 -19.15
C CYS A 121 26.66 -3.54 -18.70
N THR A 122 26.11 -2.41 -19.15
CA THR A 122 26.55 -1.07 -18.70
C THR A 122 26.29 -0.88 -17.20
N ASP A 123 26.96 0.08 -16.57
CA ASP A 123 26.81 0.36 -15.12
C ASP A 123 25.37 0.70 -14.70
N SER A 124 24.55 1.22 -15.62
CA SER A 124 23.13 1.54 -15.40
C SER A 124 22.16 0.43 -15.78
N SER A 125 22.65 -0.79 -16.02
CA SER A 125 21.84 -1.92 -16.45
C SER A 125 22.23 -3.21 -15.75
N HIS A 126 21.38 -4.23 -15.85
CA HIS A 126 21.61 -5.54 -15.25
C HIS A 126 21.23 -6.64 -16.23
N TYR A 127 21.86 -7.80 -16.05
CA TYR A 127 21.63 -8.98 -16.86
C TYR A 127 20.47 -9.81 -16.31
N VAL A 128 19.44 -10.02 -17.12
CA VAL A 128 18.31 -10.89 -16.76
C VAL A 128 17.78 -11.58 -18.01
N GLU A 129 17.56 -12.90 -17.91
CA GLU A 129 16.99 -13.74 -18.98
C GLU A 129 17.67 -13.57 -20.34
N GLY A 130 19.00 -13.53 -20.36
CA GLY A 130 19.77 -13.52 -21.61
C GLY A 130 20.01 -12.13 -22.20
N ARG A 131 19.58 -11.03 -21.57
CA ARG A 131 19.78 -9.66 -22.09
C ARG A 131 20.06 -8.66 -20.98
N CYS A 132 20.62 -7.51 -21.35
CA CYS A 132 20.82 -6.38 -20.46
C CYS A 132 19.61 -5.44 -20.50
N TYR A 133 19.09 -5.10 -19.33
CA TYR A 133 17.98 -4.17 -19.15
C TYR A 133 18.41 -3.02 -18.25
N GLU A 134 17.98 -1.81 -18.58
CA GLU A 134 18.17 -0.65 -17.71
C GLU A 134 17.65 -0.94 -16.30
N SER A 135 18.49 -0.63 -15.31
CA SER A 135 18.24 -0.87 -13.89
C SER A 135 17.36 0.24 -13.31
N VAL A 136 16.10 -0.09 -13.09
CA VAL A 136 15.07 0.81 -12.55
C VAL A 136 14.74 0.43 -11.11
N GLY A 137 14.83 1.40 -10.20
CA GLY A 137 14.52 1.23 -8.78
C GLY A 137 13.02 1.32 -8.44
N LEU A 138 12.66 1.10 -7.17
CA LEU A 138 11.28 1.13 -6.70
C LEU A 138 10.64 2.51 -6.88
N GLY A 139 9.39 2.52 -7.33
CA GLY A 139 8.61 3.73 -7.60
C GLY A 139 9.00 4.46 -8.90
N LEU A 140 10.01 3.98 -9.63
CA LEU A 140 10.44 4.58 -10.89
C LEU A 140 9.78 3.92 -12.10
N PRO A 141 9.66 4.65 -13.24
CA PRO A 141 8.99 4.14 -14.43
C PRO A 141 9.72 2.95 -15.06
N CYS A 142 8.98 1.90 -15.40
CA CYS A 142 9.48 0.71 -16.06
C CYS A 142 8.67 0.39 -17.31
N LEU A 143 9.33 -0.17 -18.33
CA LEU A 143 8.69 -0.65 -19.55
C LEU A 143 8.26 -2.12 -19.40
N THR A 144 9.12 -2.90 -18.74
CA THR A 144 8.92 -4.33 -18.51
C THR A 144 9.36 -4.69 -17.10
N HIS A 145 8.92 -5.84 -16.61
CA HIS A 145 9.36 -6.34 -15.31
C HIS A 145 10.87 -6.53 -15.17
N ARG A 146 11.53 -6.83 -16.30
CA ARG A 146 12.98 -7.01 -16.38
C ARG A 146 13.76 -5.72 -16.16
N ASN A 147 13.11 -4.56 -16.13
CA ASN A 147 13.77 -3.31 -15.73
C ASN A 147 13.97 -3.23 -14.22
N CYS A 148 13.12 -3.89 -13.42
CA CYS A 148 13.12 -3.75 -11.98
C CYS A 148 14.25 -4.59 -11.36
N TYR A 149 15.38 -3.97 -11.09
CA TYR A 149 16.59 -4.68 -10.64
C TYR A 149 16.55 -5.08 -9.16
N ILE A 150 15.66 -4.46 -8.38
CA ILE A 150 15.51 -4.75 -6.96
C ILE A 150 14.87 -6.14 -6.81
N ARG A 151 15.48 -6.99 -5.98
CA ARG A 151 14.98 -8.34 -5.71
C ARG A 151 13.55 -8.27 -5.16
N ASP A 152 12.73 -9.24 -5.55
CA ASP A 152 11.32 -9.34 -5.13
C ASP A 152 10.50 -8.11 -5.56
N SER A 153 10.86 -7.47 -6.68
CA SER A 153 10.11 -6.39 -7.32
C SER A 153 9.70 -6.73 -8.76
N TYR A 154 8.66 -6.08 -9.26
CA TYR A 154 8.10 -6.28 -10.59
C TYR A 154 7.49 -4.98 -11.12
N CYS A 155 7.33 -4.88 -12.45
CA CYS A 155 6.74 -3.71 -13.08
C CYS A 155 5.20 -3.79 -12.96
N VAL A 156 4.61 -2.94 -12.11
CA VAL A 156 3.18 -2.87 -11.86
C VAL A 156 2.67 -1.51 -12.31
N THR A 157 1.70 -1.49 -13.22
CA THR A 157 1.13 -0.26 -13.77
C THR A 157 2.16 0.74 -14.31
N GLY A 158 3.29 0.23 -14.84
CA GLY A 158 4.37 1.05 -15.38
C GLY A 158 5.38 1.57 -14.35
N PHE A 159 5.32 1.13 -13.09
CA PHE A 159 6.28 1.48 -12.04
C PHE A 159 6.79 0.24 -11.32
N CYS A 160 8.07 0.22 -10.94
CA CYS A 160 8.62 -0.90 -10.18
C CYS A 160 8.05 -0.89 -8.75
N ALA A 161 7.47 -2.01 -8.34
CA ALA A 161 6.90 -2.19 -7.01
C ALA A 161 7.27 -3.56 -6.45
N CYS A 162 7.22 -3.72 -5.13
CA CYS A 162 7.47 -5.01 -4.49
C CYS A 162 6.40 -6.04 -4.85
N THR A 163 6.80 -7.31 -4.86
CA THR A 163 5.91 -8.45 -5.10
C THR A 163 4.94 -8.65 -3.93
N LEU A 164 3.95 -9.54 -4.13
CA LEU A 164 2.96 -9.85 -3.09
C LEU A 164 3.64 -10.30 -1.78
N ARG A 165 3.15 -9.82 -0.64
CA ARG A 165 3.72 -10.04 0.71
C ARG A 165 5.05 -9.32 0.98
N TYR A 166 5.47 -8.43 0.10
CA TYR A 166 6.61 -7.55 0.35
C TYR A 166 6.19 -6.09 0.22
N HIS A 167 6.93 -5.21 0.89
CA HIS A 167 6.78 -3.76 0.74
C HIS A 167 8.16 -3.08 0.73
N PRO A 168 8.24 -1.82 0.24
CA PRO A 168 9.50 -1.10 0.23
C PRO A 168 10.01 -0.85 1.65
N ASN A 169 11.31 -1.07 1.85
CA ASN A 169 11.97 -0.64 3.08
C ASN A 169 12.00 0.90 3.19
N PRO A 170 12.34 1.48 4.36
CA PRO A 170 12.36 2.93 4.54
C PRO A 170 13.31 3.71 3.61
N ARG A 171 14.34 3.06 3.07
CA ARG A 171 15.31 3.66 2.13
C ARG A 171 14.87 3.54 0.67
N ASN A 172 13.79 2.82 0.40
CA ASN A 172 13.27 2.51 -0.93
C ASN A 172 14.29 1.83 -1.86
N ASP A 173 15.25 1.10 -1.29
CA ASP A 173 16.32 0.38 -2.01
C ASP A 173 16.20 -1.14 -1.95
N GLY A 174 15.13 -1.64 -1.32
CA GLY A 174 14.87 -3.06 -1.17
C GLY A 174 13.43 -3.37 -0.79
N CYS A 175 13.00 -4.57 -1.12
CA CYS A 175 11.72 -5.12 -0.70
C CYS A 175 11.92 -6.00 0.54
N ILE A 176 11.15 -5.74 1.60
CA ILE A 176 11.17 -6.51 2.84
C ILE A 176 9.82 -7.21 3.06
N PRO A 177 9.78 -8.34 3.79
CA PRO A 177 8.55 -9.05 4.07
C PRO A 177 7.55 -8.16 4.81
N SER A 178 6.28 -8.25 4.41
CA SER A 178 5.16 -7.61 5.07
C SER A 178 4.60 -8.54 6.14
N ALA A 179 4.63 -8.10 7.40
CA ALA A 179 4.07 -8.80 8.56
C ALA A 179 2.84 -8.07 9.11
N GLU A 180 1.74 -8.78 9.29
CA GLU A 180 0.52 -8.27 9.94
C GLU A 180 0.60 -8.44 11.47
N LEU A 181 -0.38 -7.92 12.20
CA LEU A 181 -0.42 -8.08 13.67
C LEU A 181 -0.46 -9.58 14.05
N GLY A 182 0.41 -9.97 14.98
CA GLY A 182 0.58 -11.36 15.42
C GLY A 182 1.55 -12.19 14.58
N ASP A 183 1.96 -11.71 13.40
CA ASP A 183 3.00 -12.38 12.61
C ASP A 183 4.38 -12.17 13.23
N LYS A 184 5.28 -13.15 13.04
CA LYS A 184 6.68 -13.02 13.45
C LYS A 184 7.38 -11.93 12.67
N CYS A 185 8.24 -11.19 13.35
CA CYS A 185 9.03 -10.12 12.76
C CYS A 185 10.44 -10.09 13.37
N SER A 186 11.38 -9.49 12.65
CA SER A 186 12.72 -9.19 13.17
C SER A 186 12.95 -7.70 13.40
N ASN A 187 12.28 -6.84 12.61
CA ASN A 187 12.42 -5.40 12.66
C ASN A 187 11.07 -4.69 12.64
N ASP A 188 10.98 -3.51 13.24
CA ASP A 188 9.77 -2.69 13.25
C ASP A 188 9.23 -2.38 11.85
N TYR A 189 10.13 -2.22 10.88
CA TYR A 189 9.75 -1.90 9.50
C TYR A 189 9.06 -3.05 8.78
N GLU A 190 9.13 -4.29 9.27
CA GLU A 190 8.38 -5.41 8.66
C GLU A 190 6.88 -5.31 8.96
N CYS A 191 6.52 -4.67 10.08
CA CYS A 191 5.14 -4.57 10.52
C CYS A 191 4.38 -3.50 9.75
N VAL A 192 3.49 -3.92 8.85
CA VAL A 192 2.78 -3.00 7.93
C VAL A 192 1.58 -2.30 8.55
N VAL A 193 1.10 -2.79 9.70
CA VAL A 193 -0.04 -2.18 10.39
C VAL A 193 0.41 -0.88 11.05
N GLU A 194 -0.34 0.19 10.80
CA GLU A 194 -0.02 1.50 11.38
C GLU A 194 0.02 1.42 12.92
N ASN A 195 0.99 2.11 13.52
CA ASN A 195 1.19 2.13 14.97
C ASN A 195 1.50 0.75 15.59
N SER A 196 2.02 -0.19 14.79
CA SER A 196 2.60 -1.44 15.27
C SER A 196 4.13 -1.37 15.35
N LYS A 197 4.72 -2.28 16.13
CA LYS A 197 6.16 -2.47 16.29
C LYS A 197 6.47 -3.95 16.47
N CYS A 198 7.73 -4.32 16.32
CA CYS A 198 8.17 -5.69 16.48
C CYS A 198 8.56 -5.99 17.94
N VAL A 199 7.91 -6.97 18.55
CA VAL A 199 8.27 -7.55 19.86
C VAL A 199 8.20 -9.07 19.73
N GLU A 200 9.10 -9.65 18.93
CA GLU A 200 9.06 -11.03 18.41
C GLU A 200 7.93 -11.30 17.40
N VAL A 201 6.77 -10.73 17.66
CA VAL A 201 5.64 -10.60 16.74
C VAL A 201 5.25 -9.14 16.58
N CYS A 202 4.61 -8.80 15.47
CA CYS A 202 4.07 -7.47 15.27
C CYS A 202 2.93 -7.21 16.27
N SER A 203 3.13 -6.23 17.15
CA SER A 203 2.20 -5.84 18.20
C SER A 203 1.98 -4.33 18.18
N CYS A 204 0.89 -3.86 18.80
CA CYS A 204 0.67 -2.41 18.91
C CYS A 204 1.78 -1.72 19.71
N LYS A 205 2.12 -0.49 19.31
CA LYS A 205 3.03 0.39 20.03
C LYS A 205 2.45 0.75 21.40
N VAL A 206 3.31 1.30 22.25
CA VAL A 206 2.89 1.91 23.53
C VAL A 206 1.83 2.97 23.24
N ASP A 207 0.82 3.06 24.10
CA ASP A 207 -0.38 3.89 23.96
C ASP A 207 -1.35 3.52 22.84
N TYR A 208 -1.20 2.32 22.26
CA TYR A 208 -2.17 1.79 21.31
C TYR A 208 -2.69 0.44 21.78
N VAL A 209 -3.97 0.19 21.53
CA VAL A 209 -4.66 -1.07 21.83
C VAL A 209 -5.05 -1.79 20.56
N LEU A 210 -5.09 -3.11 20.63
CA LEU A 210 -5.60 -3.93 19.54
C LEU A 210 -7.10 -3.71 19.37
N SER A 211 -7.54 -3.45 18.15
CA SER A 211 -8.96 -3.42 17.80
C SER A 211 -9.61 -4.78 17.96
N LYS A 212 -10.93 -4.80 18.14
CA LYS A 212 -11.72 -6.03 18.32
C LYS A 212 -11.60 -7.01 17.15
N ASP A 213 -11.40 -6.51 15.93
CA ASP A 213 -11.18 -7.33 14.74
C ASP A 213 -9.74 -7.83 14.59
N GLY A 214 -8.82 -7.42 15.47
CA GLY A 214 -7.41 -7.82 15.47
C GLY A 214 -6.57 -7.18 14.36
N LYS A 215 -7.09 -6.19 13.62
CA LYS A 215 -6.46 -5.67 12.40
C LYS A 215 -5.80 -4.31 12.56
N ARG A 216 -6.11 -3.56 13.62
CA ARG A 216 -5.70 -2.18 13.80
C ARG A 216 -5.18 -1.94 15.20
N CYS A 217 -4.28 -0.98 15.31
CA CYS A 217 -3.84 -0.42 16.58
C CYS A 217 -4.54 0.93 16.78
N LEU A 218 -5.47 0.97 17.71
CA LEU A 218 -6.26 2.16 18.04
C LEU A 218 -5.59 2.94 19.15
N LYS A 219 -5.55 4.27 19.05
CA LYS A 219 -4.98 5.11 20.10
C LYS A 219 -5.75 4.92 21.40
N ALA A 220 -5.05 4.55 22.46
CA ALA A 220 -5.62 4.47 23.80
C ALA A 220 -5.91 5.88 24.32
N ALA A 221 -7.04 6.02 25.00
CA ALA A 221 -7.44 7.26 25.64
C ALA A 221 -6.79 7.38 27.02
N ASN A 222 -6.31 8.58 27.33
CA ASN A 222 -5.67 8.90 28.61
C ASN A 222 -6.58 9.70 29.55
N SER A 223 -7.74 10.14 29.05
CA SER A 223 -8.70 10.95 29.81
C SER A 223 -10.14 10.62 29.44
N VAL A 224 -11.05 10.69 30.41
CA VAL A 224 -12.50 10.71 30.14
C VAL A 224 -12.82 11.90 29.23
N GLY A 225 -13.65 11.66 28.21
CA GLY A 225 -14.01 12.64 27.19
C GLY A 225 -13.14 12.62 25.92
N GLU A 226 -12.04 11.87 25.90
CA GLU A 226 -11.24 11.63 24.69
C GLU A 226 -11.99 10.76 23.68
N PRO A 227 -11.74 10.94 22.37
CA PRO A 227 -12.44 10.22 21.32
C PRO A 227 -12.11 8.72 21.33
N CYS A 228 -13.12 7.90 21.08
CA CYS A 228 -13.00 6.45 21.02
C CYS A 228 -13.95 5.87 19.96
N GLN A 229 -13.63 4.66 19.52
CA GLN A 229 -14.45 3.81 18.66
C GLN A 229 -14.83 2.51 19.39
N GLU A 230 -13.94 2.04 20.26
CA GLU A 230 -14.07 0.77 20.98
C GLU A 230 -13.70 0.95 22.45
N ASP A 231 -14.30 0.13 23.31
CA ASP A 231 -14.11 0.19 24.76
C ASP A 231 -12.65 -0.04 25.17
N SER A 232 -11.92 -0.88 24.43
CA SER A 232 -10.51 -1.20 24.69
C SER A 232 -9.64 0.06 24.73
N GLN A 233 -9.97 1.09 23.95
CA GLN A 233 -9.24 2.36 23.94
C GLN A 233 -9.35 3.09 25.28
N CYS A 234 -10.53 3.03 25.90
CA CYS A 234 -10.78 3.68 27.18
C CYS A 234 -10.23 2.85 28.35
N GLN A 235 -10.10 1.54 28.20
CA GLN A 235 -9.81 0.63 29.32
C GLN A 235 -8.32 0.42 29.61
N LEU A 236 -7.41 0.80 28.70
CA LEU A 236 -5.97 0.56 28.90
C LEU A 236 -5.41 1.37 30.07
N PHE A 237 -5.73 2.66 30.13
CA PHE A 237 -5.19 3.58 31.14
C PHE A 237 -6.26 4.14 32.07
N LEU A 238 -7.54 4.12 31.67
CA LEU A 238 -8.65 4.56 32.50
C LEU A 238 -9.39 3.33 33.05
N LYS A 239 -9.64 3.34 34.36
CA LYS A 239 -10.49 2.35 35.01
C LYS A 239 -11.94 2.78 34.95
N ASP A 240 -12.84 1.81 34.92
CA ASP A 240 -14.29 2.04 35.02
C ASP A 240 -14.82 2.97 33.90
N THR A 241 -14.24 2.85 32.71
CA THR A 241 -14.62 3.60 31.50
C THR A 241 -15.05 2.68 30.37
N ILE A 242 -15.90 3.23 29.49
CA ILE A 242 -16.39 2.59 28.28
C ILE A 242 -16.43 3.61 27.14
N CYS A 243 -16.49 3.15 25.90
CA CYS A 243 -16.70 4.06 24.79
C CYS A 243 -18.19 4.40 24.67
N GLY A 244 -18.55 5.65 24.98
CA GLY A 244 -19.92 6.12 24.92
C GLY A 244 -20.45 6.23 23.48
N PHE A 245 -21.77 6.24 23.32
CA PHE A 245 -22.43 6.42 22.01
C PHE A 245 -22.09 7.74 21.31
N ASN A 246 -21.58 8.73 22.05
CA ASN A 246 -21.06 9.99 21.53
C ASN A 246 -19.63 9.88 20.95
N GLY A 247 -19.07 8.67 20.89
CA GLY A 247 -17.71 8.40 20.43
C GLY A 247 -16.64 8.96 21.36
N LYS A 248 -16.94 9.08 22.67
CA LYS A 248 -16.01 9.56 23.69
C LYS A 248 -15.98 8.63 24.88
N CYS A 249 -14.81 8.51 25.52
CA CYS A 249 -14.70 7.72 26.75
C CYS A 249 -15.58 8.33 27.84
N SER A 250 -16.41 7.51 28.46
CA SER A 250 -17.33 7.87 29.53
C SER A 250 -17.24 6.89 30.68
N CYS A 251 -17.64 7.31 31.87
CA CYS A 251 -17.71 6.41 33.01
C CYS A 251 -18.78 5.33 32.80
N VAL A 252 -18.51 4.12 33.31
CA VAL A 252 -19.49 3.03 33.34
C VAL A 252 -20.60 3.33 34.35
N GLU A 253 -21.65 2.50 34.36
CA GLU A 253 -22.74 2.65 35.33
C GLU A 253 -22.24 2.61 36.79
N ASN A 254 -22.86 3.43 37.64
CA ASN A 254 -22.49 3.64 39.05
C ASN A 254 -21.14 4.35 39.26
N PHE A 255 -20.60 4.95 38.20
CA PHE A 255 -19.46 5.85 38.26
C PHE A 255 -19.82 7.18 37.61
N HIS A 256 -19.10 8.22 38.01
CA HIS A 256 -19.29 9.56 37.52
C HIS A 256 -17.96 10.24 37.25
N GLN A 257 -17.99 11.24 36.37
CA GLN A 257 -16.78 11.94 35.94
C GLN A 257 -16.44 13.09 36.90
N ARG A 258 -15.16 13.18 37.27
CA ARG A 258 -14.53 14.37 37.87
C ARG A 258 -13.18 14.61 37.20
N GLY A 259 -13.12 15.65 36.38
CA GLY A 259 -11.93 15.90 35.56
C GLY A 259 -11.74 14.80 34.51
N SER A 260 -10.54 14.24 34.44
CA SER A 260 -10.14 13.21 33.48
C SER A 260 -10.41 11.78 33.92
N VAL A 261 -10.99 11.55 35.11
CA VAL A 261 -11.16 10.21 35.70
C VAL A 261 -12.58 9.96 36.18
N CYS A 262 -12.87 8.69 36.43
CA CYS A 262 -14.15 8.23 36.98
C CYS A 262 -14.01 7.89 38.46
N PHE A 263 -15.01 8.30 39.25
CA PHE A 263 -15.16 7.94 40.65
C PHE A 263 -16.44 7.16 40.84
N ARG A 264 -16.47 6.25 41.83
CA ARG A 264 -17.69 5.55 42.21
C ARG A 264 -18.72 6.56 42.69
N ASP A 265 -19.98 6.34 42.32
CA ASP A 265 -21.10 7.17 42.77
C ASP A 265 -21.26 7.11 44.29
N THR A 266 -21.03 8.25 44.94
CA THR A 266 -21.19 8.43 46.38
C THR A 266 -22.18 9.56 46.62
N MET A 267 -23.40 9.18 46.98
CA MET A 267 -24.53 10.11 47.16
C MET A 267 -24.43 10.90 48.47
N LEU A 268 -25.28 11.91 48.62
CA LEU A 268 -25.40 12.68 49.86
C LEU A 268 -25.63 11.77 51.09
N GLY A 269 -24.96 12.10 52.19
CA GLY A 269 -24.99 11.34 53.45
C GLY A 269 -24.14 10.07 53.45
N ALA A 270 -23.58 9.64 52.31
CA ALA A 270 -22.63 8.53 52.26
C ALA A 270 -21.23 8.96 52.69
N ARG A 271 -20.41 7.98 53.08
CA ARG A 271 -19.02 8.22 53.49
C ARG A 271 -18.14 8.54 52.29
N CYS A 272 -17.22 9.46 52.48
CA CYS A 272 -16.24 9.88 51.49
C CYS A 272 -14.88 10.16 52.15
N GLU A 273 -13.82 10.08 51.34
CA GLU A 273 -12.47 10.51 51.75
C GLU A 273 -12.08 11.85 51.12
N ILE A 274 -12.47 12.07 49.86
CA ILE A 274 -12.19 13.30 49.11
C ILE A 274 -13.45 13.82 48.41
N HIS A 275 -13.53 15.13 48.21
CA HIS A 275 -14.70 15.78 47.59
C HIS A 275 -15.05 15.26 46.20
N ARG A 276 -14.08 14.74 45.44
CA ARG A 276 -14.31 14.17 44.10
C ARG A 276 -15.09 12.84 44.11
N GLU A 277 -15.23 12.18 45.25
CA GLU A 277 -16.07 10.98 45.36
C GLU A 277 -17.57 11.34 45.39
N CYS A 278 -17.89 12.55 45.87
CA CYS A 278 -19.26 12.97 46.08
C CYS A 278 -19.93 13.41 44.77
N ASN A 279 -21.16 12.93 44.57
CA ASN A 279 -21.97 13.32 43.41
C ASN A 279 -23.40 13.70 43.76
N THR A 280 -24.00 14.47 42.86
CA THR A 280 -25.44 14.77 42.84
C THR A 280 -25.97 14.51 41.44
N LEU A 281 -27.30 14.53 41.28
CA LEU A 281 -27.92 14.32 39.96
C LEU A 281 -27.54 15.41 38.94
N THR A 282 -27.54 16.69 39.32
CA THR A 282 -27.32 17.80 38.37
C THR A 282 -25.89 17.85 37.81
N TYR A 283 -24.88 17.50 38.62
CA TYR A 283 -23.47 17.53 38.19
C TYR A 283 -22.83 16.15 38.27
N ARG A 284 -23.57 15.10 37.91
CA ARG A 284 -23.04 13.73 37.91
C ARG A 284 -21.78 13.65 37.05
N HIS A 285 -21.86 13.96 35.76
CA HIS A 285 -20.69 13.92 34.88
C HIS A 285 -20.14 15.34 34.66
N SER A 286 -19.05 15.69 35.33
CA SER A 286 -18.43 17.02 35.24
C SER A 286 -16.93 16.92 35.02
N ASN A 287 -16.39 17.78 34.16
CA ASN A 287 -14.94 17.93 34.00
C ASN A 287 -14.33 18.87 35.06
N ILE A 288 -15.15 19.44 35.95
CA ILE A 288 -14.69 20.29 37.04
C ILE A 288 -14.13 19.40 38.15
N THR A 289 -12.93 19.72 38.61
CA THR A 289 -12.29 19.02 39.73
C THR A 289 -12.48 19.74 41.05
N GLU A 290 -12.85 21.02 41.05
CA GLU A 290 -13.10 21.82 42.24
C GLU A 290 -14.43 21.46 42.91
N VAL A 291 -14.62 21.91 44.16
CA VAL A 291 -15.89 21.75 44.88
C VAL A 291 -16.99 22.52 44.13
N MET A 292 -18.09 21.83 43.83
CA MET A 292 -19.25 22.40 43.15
C MET A 292 -20.40 22.63 44.14
N SER A 293 -21.48 21.85 44.04
CA SER A 293 -22.63 21.91 44.94
C SER A 293 -22.54 20.93 46.12
N VAL A 294 -21.63 19.96 46.06
CA VAL A 294 -21.41 18.91 47.07
C VAL A 294 -19.93 18.82 47.42
N ASP A 295 -19.64 18.58 48.69
CA ASP A 295 -18.29 18.46 49.25
C ASP A 295 -18.20 17.29 50.26
N CYS A 296 -16.99 16.83 50.55
CA CYS A 296 -16.72 15.82 51.56
C CYS A 296 -16.32 16.48 52.87
N ILE A 297 -17.29 16.68 53.78
CA ILE A 297 -17.07 17.39 55.05
C ILE A 297 -17.37 16.44 56.20
N GLY A 298 -16.42 16.32 57.14
CA GLY A 298 -16.55 15.40 58.27
C GLY A 298 -16.60 13.92 57.87
N GLY A 299 -16.09 13.58 56.67
CA GLY A 299 -16.09 12.21 56.13
C GLY A 299 -17.43 11.80 55.49
N PHE A 300 -18.33 12.74 55.25
CA PHE A 300 -19.62 12.48 54.59
C PHE A 300 -19.86 13.48 53.46
N CYS A 301 -20.50 13.01 52.38
CA CYS A 301 -20.91 13.87 51.28
C CYS A 301 -22.08 14.76 51.73
N ILE A 302 -21.85 16.06 51.83
CA ILE A 302 -22.87 17.05 52.20
C ILE A 302 -22.83 18.23 51.22
N CYS A 303 -23.87 19.04 51.21
CA CYS A 303 -23.89 20.22 50.34
C CYS A 303 -22.75 21.19 50.71
N ALA A 304 -22.10 21.74 49.68
CA ALA A 304 -21.06 22.74 49.83
C ALA A 304 -21.62 24.04 50.42
N ASN A 305 -20.72 24.96 50.81
CA ASN A 305 -21.13 26.27 51.32
C ASN A 305 -22.05 26.99 50.33
N ASP A 306 -23.07 27.65 50.85
CA ASP A 306 -24.14 28.34 50.11
C ASP A 306 -25.15 27.43 49.37
N TYR A 307 -25.09 26.11 49.59
CA TYR A 307 -26.05 25.14 49.06
C TYR A 307 -26.82 24.42 50.18
N THR A 308 -28.07 24.07 49.89
CA THR A 308 -28.93 23.23 50.73
C THR A 308 -29.40 22.01 49.97
N ALA A 309 -29.58 20.89 50.68
CA ALA A 309 -30.08 19.65 50.08
C ALA A 309 -31.54 19.81 49.65
N THR A 310 -31.92 19.15 48.56
CA THR A 310 -33.31 18.98 48.14
C THR A 310 -34.06 18.04 49.08
N GLU A 311 -35.40 18.09 49.09
CA GLU A 311 -36.24 17.24 49.95
C GLU A 311 -35.98 15.74 49.75
N ASP A 312 -35.66 15.34 48.52
CA ASP A 312 -35.35 13.95 48.16
C ASP A 312 -33.88 13.54 48.44
N MET A 313 -33.06 14.46 48.98
CA MET A 313 -31.62 14.28 49.24
C MET A 313 -30.81 13.80 48.02
N ARG A 314 -31.23 14.18 46.80
CA ARG A 314 -30.53 13.80 45.57
C ARG A 314 -29.70 14.92 44.97
N ASP A 315 -29.91 16.15 45.43
CA ASP A 315 -29.21 17.31 44.91
C ASP A 315 -29.00 18.43 45.93
N CYS A 316 -28.15 19.37 45.57
CA CYS A 316 -27.82 20.55 46.35
C CYS A 316 -28.13 21.81 45.53
N ILE A 317 -29.02 22.65 46.02
CA ILE A 317 -29.44 23.91 45.38
C ILE A 317 -28.92 25.11 46.15
N ARG A 318 -28.55 26.19 45.47
CA ARG A 318 -28.09 27.42 46.14
C ARG A 318 -29.19 28.04 46.99
N TYR A 319 -28.83 28.69 48.09
CA TYR A 319 -29.73 29.63 48.75
C TYR A 319 -30.27 30.62 47.70
N SER A 320 -31.57 30.63 47.50
CA SER A 320 -32.20 31.68 46.73
C SER A 320 -32.27 32.92 47.62
N ASP A 321 -31.72 34.05 47.17
CA ASP A 321 -32.01 35.40 47.71
C ASP A 321 -33.49 35.77 47.43
N ASN A 322 -34.44 34.96 47.88
CA ASN A 322 -35.88 35.21 47.75
C ASN A 322 -36.62 35.01 49.08
N GLY A 323 -36.01 35.55 50.13
CA GLY A 323 -36.59 35.72 51.46
C GLY A 323 -36.98 37.16 51.80
N ASN A 324 -37.17 38.06 50.82
CA ASN A 324 -37.71 39.40 51.08
C ASN A 324 -38.88 39.75 50.15
N ARG A 325 -39.96 38.96 50.24
CA ARG A 325 -41.29 39.44 49.84
C ARG A 325 -41.86 40.27 50.99
N PHE A 326 -41.73 41.58 50.87
CA PHE A 326 -42.53 42.55 51.62
C PHE A 326 -44.02 42.17 51.46
N PHE A 327 -44.62 41.64 52.51
CA PHE A 327 -46.07 41.69 52.68
C PHE A 327 -46.42 43.11 53.14
N SER A 328 -46.71 44.00 52.20
CA SER A 328 -47.40 45.25 52.49
C SER A 328 -48.86 44.92 52.81
N PHE A 329 -49.25 45.08 54.08
CA PHE A 329 -50.66 45.12 54.47
C PHE A 329 -51.25 46.48 54.06
N PRO A 330 -52.43 46.51 53.42
CA PRO A 330 -53.13 47.77 53.19
C PRO A 330 -53.83 48.22 54.48
N LEU A 331 -53.80 49.53 54.74
CA LEU A 331 -54.64 50.23 55.71
C LEU A 331 -56.04 50.47 55.14
#